data_AF-A0A0C2B6J6-F1
#
_entry.id   AF-A0A0C2B6J6-F1
#
_cell.length_a   1.000
_cell.length_b   1.000
_cell.length_c   1.000
_cell.angle_alpha   90.00
_cell.angle_beta   90.00
_cell.angle_gamma   90.00
#
_symmetry.space_group_name_H-M   'P 1'
#
loop_
_entity.id
_entity.type
_entity.pdbx_description
1 polymer ?
#
loop_
_entity_poly.entity_id
_entity_poly.type
_entity_poly.pdbx_seq_one_letter_code
_entity_poly.pdbx_strand_id
1 'polypeptide(L)' 'MVIDPGYNPGNVGDVDFDTAKDRAGLITPVPGGVGPMTIAVLLAQTVEAARRQLGLGPGSVSPAAGT' A
#
# COMPACT_ATOMS: atom_id res chain seq x y z
N MET A 1 -8.33 -11.96 -10.72
CA MET A 1 -7.72 -11.47 -9.47
C MET A 1 -8.77 -10.70 -8.71
N VAL A 2 -8.95 -11.01 -7.43
CA VAL A 2 -9.92 -10.35 -6.55
C VAL A 2 -9.14 -9.56 -5.50
N ILE A 3 -9.52 -8.31 -5.29
CA ILE A 3 -8.98 -7.44 -4.24
C ILE A 3 -10.15 -7.08 -3.32
N ASP A 4 -10.02 -7.42 -2.05
CA ASP A 4 -11.02 -7.19 -1.01
C ASP A 4 -10.52 -6.11 -0.04
N PRO A 5 -10.98 -4.85 -0.19
CA PRO A 5 -10.64 -3.76 0.71
C PRO A 5 -11.51 -3.75 1.98
N GLY A 6 -12.54 -4.59 2.05
CA GLY A 6 -13.52 -4.62 3.11
C GLY A 6 -12.92 -5.06 4.44
N TYR A 7 -13.43 -4.46 5.52
CA TYR A 7 -13.14 -4.91 6.88
C TYR A 7 -14.36 -4.69 7.76
N ASN A 8 -15.03 -5.80 8.11
CA ASN A 8 -16.27 -5.82 8.85
C ASN A 8 -16.11 -6.52 10.22
N PRO A 9 -17.02 -6.29 11.19
CA PRO A 9 -16.98 -6.98 12.49
C PRO A 9 -16.87 -8.50 12.33
N GLY A 10 -16.00 -9.13 13.12
CA GLY A 10 -15.66 -10.55 12.96
C GLY A 10 -14.48 -10.81 12.01
N ASN A 11 -13.76 -9.76 11.59
CA ASN A 11 -12.58 -9.84 10.72
C ASN A 11 -12.90 -10.41 9.33
N VAL A 12 -14.07 -10.06 8.78
CA VAL A 12 -14.56 -10.55 7.49
C VAL A 12 -14.43 -9.45 6.43
N GLY A 13 -14.04 -9.82 5.21
CA GLY A 13 -14.01 -8.92 4.06
C GLY A 13 -15.38 -8.72 3.41
N ASP A 14 -15.43 -8.06 2.26
CA ASP A 14 -16.65 -7.87 1.50
C ASP A 14 -16.94 -9.06 0.56
N VAL A 15 -15.95 -9.93 0.36
CA VAL A 15 -16.02 -11.09 -0.53
C VAL A 15 -16.06 -12.40 0.27
N ASP A 16 -16.91 -13.33 -0.17
CA ASP A 16 -16.84 -14.72 0.27
C ASP A 16 -15.56 -15.39 -0.26
N PHE A 17 -14.60 -15.58 0.65
CA PHE A 17 -13.27 -16.09 0.32
C PHE A 17 -13.30 -17.51 -0.26
N ASP A 18 -14.17 -18.38 0.27
CA ASP A 18 -14.18 -19.79 -0.14
C ASP A 18 -14.70 -19.94 -1.58
N THR A 19 -15.81 -19.26 -1.89
CA THR A 19 -16.34 -19.24 -3.26
C THR A 19 -15.41 -18.52 -4.23
N ALA A 20 -14.75 -17.45 -3.79
CA ALA A 20 -13.86 -16.66 -4.65
C ALA A 20 -12.53 -17.36 -4.92
N LYS A 21 -12.00 -18.16 -3.99
CA LYS A 21 -10.75 -18.93 -4.14
C LYS A 21 -10.80 -19.91 -5.32
N ASP A 22 -11.95 -20.55 -5.55
CA ASP A 22 -12.10 -21.53 -6.63
C ASP A 22 -12.16 -20.89 -8.02
N ARG A 23 -12.49 -19.59 -8.10
CA ARG A 23 -12.66 -18.85 -9.36
C ARG A 23 -11.53 -17.87 -9.63
N ALA A 24 -10.88 -17.33 -8.60
CA ALA A 24 -9.86 -16.30 -8.72
C ALA A 24 -8.46 -16.90 -8.74
N GLY A 25 -7.67 -16.58 -9.76
CA GLY A 25 -6.24 -16.97 -9.78
C GLY A 25 -5.38 -16.31 -8.69
N LEU A 26 -5.83 -15.19 -8.10
CA LEU A 26 -5.21 -14.46 -7.00
C LEU A 26 -6.30 -13.77 -6.18
N ILE A 27 -6.22 -13.83 -4.86
CA ILE A 27 -7.17 -13.22 -3.91
C ILE A 27 -6.43 -12.59 -2.72
N THR A 28 -6.83 -11.40 -2.28
CA THR A 28 -6.30 -10.78 -1.06
C THR A 28 -7.11 -11.25 0.16
N PRO A 29 -6.49 -11.93 1.15
CA PRO A 29 -7.22 -12.40 2.32
C PRO A 29 -7.59 -11.25 3.25
N VAL A 30 -8.71 -11.40 3.96
CA VAL A 30 -9.08 -10.54 5.08
C VAL A 30 -9.18 -11.44 6.31
N PRO A 31 -8.44 -11.16 7.41
CA PRO A 31 -7.50 -10.04 7.60
C PRO A 31 -6.14 -10.24 6.89
N GLY A 32 -5.42 -9.14 6.65
CA GLY A 32 -4.00 -9.16 6.23
C GLY A 32 -3.70 -8.78 4.78
N GLY A 33 -4.72 -8.54 3.95
CA GLY A 33 -4.57 -8.12 2.56
C GLY A 33 -4.37 -6.61 2.40
N VAL A 34 -5.46 -5.89 2.15
CA VAL A 34 -5.41 -4.47 1.73
C VAL A 34 -5.04 -3.52 2.88
N GLY A 35 -5.45 -3.82 4.12
CA GLY A 35 -5.23 -2.95 5.28
C GLY A 35 -3.76 -2.55 5.51
N PRO A 36 -2.81 -3.49 5.65
CA PRO A 36 -1.39 -3.16 5.82
C PRO A 36 -0.81 -2.35 4.66
N MET A 37 -1.25 -2.63 3.43
CA MET A 37 -0.77 -1.91 2.25
C MET A 37 -1.28 -0.46 2.22
N THR A 38 -2.52 -0.20 2.64
CA THR A 38 -3.05 1.16 2.73
C THR A 38 -2.21 2.05 3.65
N ILE A 39 -1.82 1.51 4.83
CA ILE A 39 -0.95 2.24 5.77
C ILE A 39 0.42 2.49 5.16
N ALA A 40 1.03 1.47 4.56
CA ALA A 40 2.35 1.58 3.94
C ALA A 40 2.38 2.62 2.82
N VAL A 41 1.38 2.61 1.93
CA VAL A 41 1.30 3.55 0.80
C VAL A 41 1.09 4.98 1.29
N LEU A 42 0.21 5.20 2.26
CA LEU A 42 0.01 6.52 2.85
C LEU A 42 1.32 7.08 3.44
N LEU A 43 2.06 6.25 4.18
CA LEU A 43 3.34 6.64 4.76
C LEU A 43 4.38 6.92 3.67
N ALA A 44 4.47 6.08 2.64
CA ALA A 44 5.39 6.27 1.53
C ALA A 44 5.11 7.60 0.79
N GLN A 45 3.84 7.90 0.52
CA GLN A 45 3.43 9.14 -0.12
C GLN A 45 3.70 10.36 0.77
N THR A 46 3.49 10.23 2.08
CA THR A 46 3.78 11.30 3.05
C THR A 46 5.28 11.61 3.10
N VAL A 47 6.13 10.58 3.15
CA VAL A 47 7.59 10.73 3.12
C VAL A 47 8.06 11.37 1.82
N GLU A 48 7.51 10.94 0.68
CA GLU A 48 7.84 11.51 -0.62
C GLU A 48 7.40 12.98 -0.72
N ALA A 49 6.23 13.33 -0.21
CA ALA A 49 5.76 14.72 -0.15
C ALA A 49 6.68 15.60 0.72
N ALA A 50 7.08 15.09 1.90
CA ALA A 50 8.02 15.79 2.77
C ALA A 50 9.40 15.98 2.12
N ARG A 51 9.92 14.96 1.44
CA ARG A 51 11.17 15.06 0.66
C ARG A 51 11.08 16.14 -0.41
N ARG A 52 9.97 16.22 -1.15
CA ARG A 52 9.75 17.26 -2.17
C ARG A 52 9.70 18.66 -1.57
N GLN A 53 9.03 18.84 -0.43
CA GLN A 53 8.96 20.12 0.27
C GLN A 53 10.34 20.60 0.76
N LEU A 54 11.20 19.66 1.16
CA LEU A 54 12.58 19.93 1.58
C LEU A 54 13.57 20.01 0.41
N GLY A 55 13.11 19.86 -0.84
CA GLY A 55 13.99 19.84 -2.02
C GLY A 55 14.87 18.60 -2.14
N LEU A 56 14.55 17.52 -1.42
CA LEU A 56 15.27 16.23 -1.36
C LEU A 56 14.68 15.16 -2.32
N GLY A 57 13.98 15.59 -3.37
CA GLY A 57 13.34 14.68 -4.32
C GLY A 57 14.34 13.89 -5.17
N PRO A 58 13.92 12.78 -5.81
CA PRO A 58 14.79 12.01 -6.70
C PRO A 58 15.28 12.90 -7.85
N GLY A 59 16.53 13.34 -7.76
CA GLY A 59 17.15 14.37 -8.61
C GLY A 59 17.96 15.43 -7.85
N SER A 60 17.84 15.53 -6.53
CA SER A 60 18.55 16.54 -5.71
C SER A 60 19.97 16.13 -5.29
N VAL A 61 20.73 15.45 -6.16
CA VAL A 61 22.18 15.34 -5.92
C VAL A 61 22.82 16.68 -6.25
N SER A 62 23.10 17.46 -5.22
CA SER A 62 24.39 18.12 -5.09
C SER A 62 24.61 18.55 -3.64
N PRO A 63 25.55 17.90 -2.95
CA PRO A 63 26.44 18.63 -2.07
C PRO A 63 27.91 18.35 -2.46
N ALA A 64 28.65 19.46 -2.65
CA ALA A 64 30.09 19.60 -2.99
C ALA A 64 30.45 19.37 -4.49
N ALA A 65 30.94 20.33 -5.28
CA ALA A 65 31.70 21.57 -4.98
C ALA A 65 32.73 21.36 -3.87
N GLY A 66 33.61 20.38 -4.12
CA GLY A 66 34.77 20.05 -3.31
C GLY A 66 35.96 19.78 -4.20
N THR A 67 36.36 20.81 -4.97
CA THR A 67 37.72 21.17 -5.45
C THR A 67 37.63 22.39 -6.33
#